data_AF-A0A962L765-F1
#
_entry.id   AF-A0A962L765-F1
#
_cell.length_a   1.000
_cell.length_b   1.000
_cell.length_c   1.000
_cell.angle_alpha   90.00
_cell.angle_beta   90.00
_cell.angle_gamma   90.00
#
_symmetry.space_group_name_H-M   'P 1'
#
loop_
_entity.id
_entity.type
_entity.pdbx_description
1 polymer ?
#
loop_
_entity_poly.entity_id
_entity_poly.type
_entity_poly.pdbx_seq_one_letter_code
_entity_poly.pdbx_strand_id
1 'polypeptide(L)'
;ATELLRKQLRLEDAGVQLWARQDYDAAVQKNGEADEAYRNDAFADALALYKESLGMLSALEAKMPTVHDDNVARGKQALDALDAQSAIGAFTIATAIDPKDDEAKSSLQRALKLDDVLAHLHKGDALQTEGKLDAARAEIAQAHAIDPALPIANEALNDIDHKIDQRNFADAMSRGLAALSNEDFEAAKTAFEDAANILPDSPEPKDGLEQVEQAVLMQRVQNQREQAKRLVDAEDWKGAKRAYEAIADLDATLLFAREGIEQATSRIDLAARLDRYIQHPALMAADDELSAAKKTLVEATRAKPQGDRIKDKVNRLASLIAMARIPVTVELKSDNATDVTIYRVGEFGRIDSRSVELIPGDYTIVGKRRGYRDVQVDLELRGGHEPNPIYVSCTEKI
;
A
#
# COMPACT_ATOMS: atom_id res chain seq x y z
N ALA A 1 -61.58 56.74 33.95
CA ALA A 1 -60.16 56.98 34.27
C ALA A 1 -59.35 55.67 34.31
N THR A 2 -59.61 54.75 35.26
CA THR A 2 -58.78 53.55 35.47
C THR A 2 -58.69 52.60 34.28
N GLU A 3 -59.77 52.43 33.52
CA GLU A 3 -59.79 51.54 32.35
C GLU A 3 -59.02 52.12 31.15
N LEU A 4 -59.20 53.42 30.86
CA LEU A 4 -58.52 54.10 29.76
C LEU A 4 -57.00 54.11 29.96
N LEU A 5 -56.53 54.45 31.17
CA LEU A 5 -55.10 54.40 31.51
C LEU A 5 -54.54 52.98 31.39
N ARG A 6 -55.29 51.95 31.81
CA ARG A 6 -54.88 50.54 31.67
C ARG A 6 -54.71 50.15 30.20
N LYS A 7 -55.61 50.60 29.31
CA LYS A 7 -55.53 50.34 27.87
C LYS A 7 -54.32 51.02 27.24
N GLN A 8 -54.08 52.29 27.58
CA GLN A 8 -52.90 53.04 27.14
C GLN A 8 -51.61 52.32 27.55
N LEU A 9 -51.44 52.02 28.85
CA LEU A 9 -50.26 51.33 29.36
C LEU A 9 -50.03 49.99 28.66
N ARG A 10 -51.08 49.19 28.47
CA ARG A 10 -50.96 47.91 27.76
C ARG A 10 -50.52 48.06 26.31
N LEU A 11 -51.04 49.07 25.60
CA LEU A 11 -50.67 49.34 24.21
C LEU A 11 -49.24 49.91 24.12
N GLU A 12 -48.84 50.74 25.06
CA GLU A 12 -47.47 51.25 25.17
C GLU A 12 -46.47 50.14 25.46
N ASP A 13 -46.79 49.25 26.43
CA ASP A 13 -46.00 48.05 26.73
C ASP A 13 -45.91 47.13 25.50
N ALA A 14 -46.96 47.06 24.70
CA ALA A 14 -47.01 46.32 23.44
C ALA A 14 -46.38 47.06 22.24
N GLY A 15 -45.71 48.20 22.48
CA GLY A 15 -45.01 48.95 21.45
C GLY A 15 -45.92 49.50 20.35
N VAL A 16 -47.14 49.95 20.67
CA VAL A 16 -48.13 50.48 19.69
C VAL A 16 -47.58 51.55 18.75
N GLN A 17 -46.58 52.31 19.19
CA GLN A 17 -45.86 53.30 18.38
C GLN A 17 -45.09 52.69 17.20
N LEU A 18 -44.75 51.39 17.26
CA LEU A 18 -44.04 50.67 16.19
C LEU A 18 -44.99 50.17 15.09
N TRP A 19 -46.27 49.93 15.41
CA TRP A 19 -47.20 49.23 14.50
C TRP A 19 -48.53 49.93 14.24
N ALA A 20 -48.92 50.92 15.05
CA ALA A 20 -50.14 51.71 14.88
C ALA A 20 -50.01 53.14 15.44
N ARG A 21 -48.86 53.79 15.24
CA ARG A 21 -48.58 55.15 15.73
C ARG A 21 -49.70 56.16 15.46
N GLN A 22 -50.14 56.26 14.20
CA GLN A 22 -51.14 57.25 13.80
C GLN A 22 -52.48 57.03 14.51
N ASP A 23 -52.96 55.79 14.57
CA ASP A 23 -54.21 55.42 15.24
C ASP A 23 -54.12 55.66 16.77
N TYR A 24 -52.95 55.39 17.37
CA TYR A 24 -52.72 55.61 18.80
C TYR A 24 -52.63 57.09 19.16
N ASP A 25 -51.87 57.87 18.40
CA ASP A 25 -51.72 59.31 18.63
C ASP A 25 -53.08 60.02 18.53
N ALA A 26 -53.95 59.59 17.61
CA ALA A 26 -55.32 60.09 17.51
C ALA A 26 -56.18 59.73 18.74
N ALA A 27 -56.04 58.52 19.28
CA ALA A 27 -56.75 58.10 20.49
C ALA A 27 -56.27 58.87 21.74
N VAL A 28 -54.97 59.16 21.84
CA VAL A 28 -54.37 59.98 22.91
C VAL A 28 -54.79 61.44 22.79
N GLN A 29 -54.84 61.99 21.57
CA GLN A 29 -55.35 63.35 21.34
C GLN A 29 -56.79 63.48 21.85
N LYS A 30 -57.67 62.51 21.55
CA LYS A 30 -59.05 62.48 22.05
C LYS A 30 -59.14 62.46 23.57
N ASN A 31 -58.20 61.79 24.23
CA ASN A 31 -58.09 61.81 25.69
C ASN A 31 -57.69 63.21 26.21
N GLY A 32 -56.76 63.89 25.54
CA GLY A 32 -56.39 65.27 25.87
C GLY A 32 -57.52 66.29 25.69
N GLU A 33 -58.30 66.14 24.61
CA GLU A 33 -59.53 66.92 24.38
C GLU A 33 -60.57 66.68 25.49
N ALA A 34 -60.72 65.42 25.93
CA ALA A 34 -61.61 65.07 27.03
C ALA A 34 -61.18 65.71 28.37
N ASP A 35 -59.87 65.68 28.67
CA ASP A 35 -59.31 66.32 29.87
C ASP A 35 -59.53 67.85 29.85
N GLU A 36 -59.44 68.49 28.68
CA GLU A 36 -59.74 69.91 28.53
C GLU A 36 -61.22 70.23 28.74
N ALA A 37 -62.13 69.46 28.13
CA ALA A 37 -63.58 69.61 28.34
C ALA A 37 -63.96 69.41 29.81
N TYR A 38 -63.32 68.47 30.50
CA TYR A 38 -63.52 68.23 31.93
C TYR A 38 -63.07 69.41 32.80
N ARG A 39 -61.91 70.03 32.49
CA ARG A 39 -61.41 71.22 33.19
C ARG A 39 -62.30 72.45 33.01
N ASN A 40 -63.06 72.51 31.92
CA ASN A 40 -63.97 73.60 31.58
C ASN A 40 -65.43 73.33 32.02
N ASP A 41 -65.66 72.38 32.94
CA ASP A 41 -66.98 71.95 33.45
C ASP A 41 -67.95 71.40 32.39
N ALA A 42 -67.47 71.08 31.17
CA ALA A 42 -68.25 70.49 30.09
C ALA A 42 -68.32 68.95 30.20
N PHE A 43 -68.94 68.45 31.28
CA PHE A 43 -68.88 67.04 31.66
C PHE A 43 -69.50 66.06 30.64
N ALA A 44 -70.55 66.47 29.93
CA ALA A 44 -71.20 65.62 28.93
C ALA A 44 -70.30 65.38 27.72
N ASP A 45 -69.62 66.44 27.25
CA ASP A 45 -68.68 66.41 26.14
C ASP A 45 -67.41 65.63 26.52
N ALA A 46 -66.88 65.86 27.73
CA ALA A 46 -65.76 65.09 28.27
C ALA A 46 -66.07 63.58 28.32
N LEU A 47 -67.26 63.18 28.79
CA LEU A 47 -67.67 61.77 28.83
C LEU A 47 -67.78 61.15 27.42
N ALA A 48 -68.27 61.91 26.44
CA ALA A 48 -68.35 61.44 25.06
C ALA A 48 -66.94 61.21 24.46
N LEU A 49 -66.02 62.16 24.65
CA LEU A 49 -64.64 62.08 24.17
C LEU A 49 -63.85 60.95 24.85
N TYR A 50 -64.02 60.73 26.16
CA TYR A 50 -63.41 59.57 26.84
C TYR A 50 -63.94 58.23 26.31
N LYS A 51 -65.24 58.13 25.98
CA LYS A 51 -65.80 56.91 25.39
C LYS A 51 -65.26 56.65 23.99
N GLU A 52 -65.11 57.69 23.19
CA GLU A 52 -64.51 57.61 21.86
C GLU A 52 -63.05 57.14 21.94
N SER A 53 -62.23 57.79 22.76
CA SER A 53 -60.83 57.39 23.01
C SER A 53 -60.73 55.93 23.49
N LEU A 54 -61.56 55.52 24.45
CA LEU A 54 -61.60 54.14 24.94
C LEU A 54 -61.97 53.13 23.83
N GLY A 55 -62.91 53.50 22.94
CA GLY A 55 -63.28 52.69 21.78
C GLY A 55 -62.12 52.52 20.80
N MET A 56 -61.40 53.61 20.50
CA MET A 56 -60.21 53.58 19.65
C MET A 56 -59.10 52.70 20.25
N LEU A 57 -58.80 52.86 21.55
CA LEU A 57 -57.80 52.04 22.25
C LEU A 57 -58.21 50.56 22.31
N SER A 58 -59.49 50.25 22.53
CA SER A 58 -59.98 48.86 22.55
C SER A 58 -59.90 48.21 21.16
N ALA A 59 -60.16 48.97 20.10
CA ALA A 59 -60.00 48.49 18.72
C ALA A 59 -58.52 48.21 18.39
N LEU A 60 -57.59 49.02 18.90
CA LEU A 60 -56.15 48.78 18.78
C LEU A 60 -55.72 47.52 19.53
N GLU A 61 -56.15 47.34 20.77
CA GLU A 61 -55.80 46.15 21.56
C GLU A 61 -56.33 44.86 20.90
N ALA A 62 -57.51 44.91 20.30
CA ALA A 62 -58.08 43.78 19.56
C ALA A 62 -57.27 43.39 18.31
N LYS A 63 -56.50 44.30 17.72
CA LYS A 63 -55.61 44.01 16.58
C LYS A 63 -54.30 43.34 16.99
N MET A 64 -53.90 43.42 18.25
CA MET A 64 -52.58 42.95 18.72
C MET A 64 -52.26 41.50 18.28
N PRO A 65 -53.15 40.50 18.43
CA PRO A 65 -52.83 39.13 18.02
C PRO A 65 -52.56 38.99 16.52
N THR A 66 -53.37 39.65 15.68
CA THR A 66 -53.16 39.62 14.22
C THR A 66 -51.87 40.34 13.83
N VAL A 67 -51.60 41.51 14.42
CA VAL A 67 -50.36 42.24 14.16
C VAL A 67 -49.14 41.42 14.59
N HIS A 68 -49.23 40.71 15.72
CA HIS A 68 -48.20 39.78 16.16
C HIS A 68 -47.93 38.71 15.09
N ASP A 69 -48.96 37.94 14.72
CA ASP A 69 -48.82 36.81 13.80
C ASP A 69 -48.33 37.25 12.41
N ASP A 70 -48.82 38.38 11.90
CA ASP A 70 -48.38 38.96 10.63
C ASP A 70 -46.90 39.39 10.67
N ASN A 71 -46.43 39.88 11.81
CA ASN A 71 -45.02 40.25 11.97
C ASN A 71 -44.13 39.02 12.17
N VAL A 72 -44.58 37.98 12.87
CA VAL A 72 -43.85 36.71 12.95
C VAL A 72 -43.70 36.10 11.55
N ALA A 73 -44.78 36.07 10.76
CA ALA A 73 -44.73 35.56 9.39
C ALA A 73 -43.79 36.38 8.48
N ARG A 74 -43.88 37.72 8.53
CA ARG A 74 -42.97 38.61 7.78
C ARG A 74 -41.52 38.43 8.21
N GLY A 75 -41.26 38.29 9.51
CA GLY A 75 -39.92 38.07 10.03
C GLY A 75 -39.31 36.75 9.54
N LYS A 76 -40.10 35.66 9.54
CA LYS A 76 -39.67 34.36 9.01
C LYS A 76 -39.36 34.45 7.52
N GLN A 77 -40.25 35.05 6.73
CA GLN A 77 -40.03 35.26 5.30
C GLN A 77 -38.76 36.10 5.02
N ALA A 78 -38.51 37.12 5.83
CA ALA A 78 -37.31 37.95 5.70
C ALA A 78 -36.03 37.18 6.06
N LEU A 79 -36.04 36.32 7.09
CA LEU A 79 -34.92 35.41 7.38
C LEU A 79 -34.65 34.44 6.22
N ASP A 80 -35.71 33.85 5.65
CA ASP A 80 -35.59 32.95 4.49
C ASP A 80 -35.04 33.69 3.25
N ALA A 81 -35.37 34.97 3.12
CA ALA A 81 -34.87 35.85 2.06
C ALA A 81 -33.48 36.47 2.36
N LEU A 82 -32.87 36.14 3.51
CA LEU A 82 -31.61 36.71 3.97
C LEU A 82 -31.64 38.24 4.12
N ASP A 83 -32.82 38.81 4.42
CA ASP A 83 -33.03 40.24 4.67
C ASP A 83 -33.06 40.51 6.18
N ALA A 84 -31.87 40.80 6.74
CA ALA A 84 -31.71 41.08 8.16
C ALA A 84 -32.54 42.27 8.63
N GLN A 85 -32.58 43.35 7.85
CA GLN A 85 -33.26 44.58 8.23
C GLN A 85 -34.77 44.37 8.37
N SER A 86 -35.40 43.72 7.38
CA SER A 86 -36.83 43.41 7.44
C SER A 86 -37.16 42.42 8.55
N ALA A 87 -36.29 41.41 8.77
CA ALA A 87 -36.47 40.42 9.83
C ALA A 87 -36.39 41.06 11.22
N ILE A 88 -35.38 41.90 11.47
CA ILE A 88 -35.22 42.62 12.75
C ILE A 88 -36.44 43.50 13.01
N GLY A 89 -36.90 44.28 12.01
CA GLY A 89 -38.06 45.15 12.17
C GLY A 89 -39.33 44.38 12.53
N ALA A 90 -39.61 43.30 11.81
CA ALA A 90 -40.79 42.49 12.04
C ALA A 90 -40.77 41.78 13.41
N PHE A 91 -39.66 41.11 13.75
CA PHE A 91 -39.56 40.44 15.05
C PHE A 91 -39.47 41.41 16.25
N THR A 92 -38.97 42.63 16.06
CA THR A 92 -39.04 43.68 17.10
C THR A 92 -40.48 44.03 17.43
N ILE A 93 -41.36 44.15 16.43
CA ILE A 93 -42.79 44.40 16.65
C ILE A 93 -43.46 43.19 17.31
N ALA A 94 -43.19 41.97 16.82
CA ALA A 94 -43.78 40.76 17.38
C ALA A 94 -43.40 40.58 18.86
N THR A 95 -42.10 40.70 19.19
CA THR A 95 -41.60 40.56 20.57
C THR A 95 -42.05 41.69 21.51
N ALA A 96 -42.34 42.89 20.98
CA ALA A 96 -42.97 43.95 21.76
C ALA A 96 -44.42 43.60 22.12
N ILE A 97 -45.19 43.04 21.17
CA ILE A 97 -46.61 42.69 21.38
C ILE A 97 -46.76 41.49 22.32
N ASP A 98 -45.97 40.44 22.13
CA ASP A 98 -45.93 39.28 23.03
C ASP A 98 -44.50 38.99 23.53
N PRO A 99 -44.11 39.58 24.68
CA PRO A 99 -42.82 39.32 25.30
C PRO A 99 -42.67 37.89 25.87
N LYS A 100 -43.66 37.01 25.74
CA LYS A 100 -43.57 35.60 26.16
C LYS A 100 -43.40 34.65 24.98
N ASP A 101 -43.48 35.13 23.74
CA ASP A 101 -43.15 34.33 22.56
C ASP A 101 -41.63 34.12 22.47
N ASP A 102 -41.17 32.98 22.98
CA ASP A 102 -39.76 32.61 22.95
C ASP A 102 -39.26 32.27 21.52
N GLU A 103 -40.16 31.88 20.62
CA GLU A 103 -39.82 31.63 19.21
C GLU A 103 -39.54 32.95 18.48
N ALA A 104 -40.38 33.98 18.67
CA ALA A 104 -40.16 35.31 18.12
C ALA A 104 -38.88 35.95 18.68
N LYS A 105 -38.59 35.78 19.98
CA LYS A 105 -37.33 36.25 20.58
C LYS A 105 -36.11 35.56 19.98
N SER A 106 -36.15 34.23 19.87
CA SER A 106 -35.07 33.46 19.25
C SER A 106 -34.84 33.91 17.80
N SER A 107 -35.93 34.10 17.05
CA SER A 107 -35.86 34.56 15.67
C SER A 107 -35.33 35.99 15.55
N LEU A 108 -35.67 36.89 16.50
CA LEU A 108 -35.06 38.22 16.57
C LEU A 108 -33.54 38.13 16.80
N GLN A 109 -33.09 37.26 17.70
CA GLN A 109 -31.65 37.06 17.96
C GLN A 109 -30.92 36.52 16.72
N ARG A 110 -31.56 35.66 15.94
CA ARG A 110 -31.02 35.19 14.65
C ARG A 110 -30.96 36.33 13.64
N ALA A 111 -32.03 37.10 13.49
CA ALA A 111 -32.08 38.24 12.57
C ALA A 111 -31.00 39.29 12.87
N LEU A 112 -30.75 39.59 14.15
CA LEU A 112 -29.71 40.52 14.59
C LEU A 112 -28.29 40.08 14.24
N LYS A 113 -28.06 38.77 14.05
CA LYS A 113 -26.75 38.20 13.72
C LYS A 113 -26.60 37.89 12.23
N LEU A 114 -27.67 38.00 11.45
CA LEU A 114 -27.69 37.55 10.05
C LEU A 114 -26.67 38.30 9.19
N ASP A 115 -26.49 39.61 9.39
CA ASP A 115 -25.48 40.38 8.65
C ASP A 115 -24.04 39.89 8.92
N ASP A 116 -23.72 39.51 10.17
CA ASP A 116 -22.41 38.95 10.51
C ASP A 116 -22.21 37.59 9.83
N VAL A 117 -23.25 36.74 9.81
CA VAL A 117 -23.23 35.45 9.10
C VAL A 117 -22.96 35.68 7.61
N LEU A 118 -23.69 36.58 6.97
CA LEU A 118 -23.54 36.89 5.54
C LEU A 118 -22.16 37.48 5.22
N ALA A 119 -21.61 38.31 6.10
CA ALA A 119 -20.26 38.87 5.93
C ALA A 119 -19.19 37.75 5.89
N HIS A 120 -19.27 36.76 6.79
CA HIS A 120 -18.38 35.60 6.78
C HIS A 120 -18.57 34.75 5.53
N LEU A 121 -19.81 34.53 5.08
CA LEU A 121 -20.08 33.79 3.84
C LEU A 121 -19.51 34.48 2.61
N HIS A 122 -19.69 35.81 2.46
CA HIS A 122 -19.11 36.57 1.36
C HIS A 122 -17.58 36.55 1.37
N LYS A 123 -16.97 36.60 2.56
CA LYS A 123 -15.51 36.48 2.68
C LYS A 123 -15.02 35.08 2.31
N GLY A 124 -15.77 34.04 2.71
CA GLY A 124 -15.54 32.66 2.30
C GLY A 124 -15.55 32.50 0.78
N ASP A 125 -16.58 33.03 0.12
CA ASP A 125 -16.73 33.00 -1.36
C ASP A 125 -15.58 33.74 -2.08
N ALA A 126 -15.18 34.90 -1.57
CA ALA A 126 -14.03 35.63 -2.10
C ALA A 126 -12.73 34.80 -2.00
N LEU A 127 -12.47 34.17 -0.85
CA LEU A 127 -11.31 33.31 -0.63
C LEU A 127 -11.34 32.06 -1.52
N GLN A 128 -12.53 31.51 -1.77
CA GLN A 128 -12.73 30.39 -2.67
C GLN A 128 -12.38 30.76 -4.11
N THR A 129 -12.80 31.94 -4.56
CA THR A 129 -12.45 32.49 -5.89
C THR A 129 -10.93 32.72 -6.03
N GLU A 130 -10.24 33.04 -4.94
CA GLU A 130 -8.77 33.12 -4.88
C GLU A 130 -8.07 31.75 -4.78
N GLY A 131 -8.81 30.65 -4.71
CA GLY A 131 -8.28 29.29 -4.54
C GLY A 131 -7.81 28.95 -3.12
N LYS A 132 -8.06 29.81 -2.13
CA LYS A 132 -7.67 29.64 -0.73
C LYS A 132 -8.71 28.83 0.05
N LEU A 133 -8.91 27.58 -0.37
CA LEU A 133 -10.03 26.76 0.11
C LEU A 133 -10.05 26.56 1.64
N ASP A 134 -8.90 26.32 2.28
CA ASP A 134 -8.85 26.10 3.74
C ASP A 134 -9.20 27.38 4.53
N ALA A 135 -8.78 28.55 4.02
CA ALA A 135 -9.15 29.83 4.60
C ALA A 135 -10.64 30.13 4.37
N ALA A 136 -11.17 29.82 3.18
CA ALA A 136 -12.59 29.95 2.88
C ALA A 136 -13.43 29.10 3.84
N ARG A 137 -13.06 27.83 4.03
CA ARG A 137 -13.69 26.92 5.00
C ARG A 137 -13.70 27.50 6.41
N ALA A 138 -12.61 28.12 6.85
CA ALA A 138 -12.52 28.73 8.18
C ALA A 138 -13.49 29.92 8.35
N GLU A 139 -13.74 30.71 7.31
CA GLU A 139 -14.74 31.79 7.34
C GLU A 139 -16.17 31.24 7.32
N ILE A 140 -16.46 30.26 6.46
CA ILE A 140 -17.78 29.63 6.39
C ILE A 140 -18.09 28.90 7.72
N ALA A 141 -17.09 28.32 8.38
CA ALA A 141 -17.25 27.72 9.71
C ALA A 141 -17.61 28.76 10.78
N GLN A 142 -17.12 30.00 10.67
CA GLN A 142 -17.52 31.11 11.56
C GLN A 142 -18.98 31.49 11.31
N ALA A 143 -19.40 31.59 10.05
CA ALA A 143 -20.81 31.80 9.69
C ALA A 143 -21.72 30.73 10.31
N HIS A 144 -21.36 29.45 10.16
CA HIS A 144 -22.11 28.33 10.75
C HIS A 144 -22.13 28.38 12.28
N ALA A 145 -21.04 28.78 12.94
CA ALA A 145 -21.00 28.89 14.40
C ALA A 145 -21.92 30.00 14.95
N ILE A 146 -22.17 31.05 14.16
CA ILE A 146 -23.04 32.17 14.55
C ILE A 146 -24.52 31.78 14.48
N ASP A 147 -24.94 31.12 13.39
CA ASP A 147 -26.28 30.54 13.25
C ASP A 147 -26.24 29.15 12.57
N PRO A 148 -26.14 28.06 13.37
CA PRO A 148 -26.11 26.70 12.84
C PRO A 148 -27.39 26.28 12.11
N ALA A 149 -28.50 26.99 12.37
CA ALA A 149 -29.80 26.69 11.78
C ALA A 149 -29.97 27.32 10.38
N LEU A 150 -29.01 28.11 9.90
CA LEU A 150 -29.08 28.73 8.59
C LEU A 150 -28.65 27.75 7.48
N PRO A 151 -29.53 27.37 6.53
CA PRO A 151 -29.22 26.35 5.52
C PRO A 151 -28.03 26.72 4.61
N ILE A 152 -27.92 27.98 4.18
CA ILE A 152 -26.89 28.43 3.24
C ILE A 152 -25.46 28.23 3.80
N ALA A 153 -25.26 28.34 5.12
CA ALA A 153 -23.95 28.11 5.73
C ALA A 153 -23.58 26.61 5.74
N ASN A 154 -24.56 25.72 5.95
CA ASN A 154 -24.36 24.27 5.90
C ASN A 154 -24.05 23.79 4.48
N GLU A 155 -24.80 24.29 3.49
CA GLU A 155 -24.56 23.99 2.08
C GLU A 155 -23.17 24.46 1.64
N ALA A 156 -22.77 25.68 2.04
CA ALA A 156 -21.44 26.22 1.75
C ALA A 156 -20.32 25.40 2.40
N LEU A 157 -20.50 24.89 3.63
CA LEU A 157 -19.53 23.99 4.28
C LEU A 157 -19.38 22.67 3.52
N ASN A 158 -20.49 22.06 3.10
CA ASN A 158 -20.45 20.82 2.34
C ASN A 158 -19.77 21.00 0.97
N ASP A 159 -20.06 22.09 0.28
CA ASP A 159 -19.42 22.41 -1.02
C ASP A 159 -17.91 22.67 -0.87
N ILE A 160 -17.49 23.45 0.12
CA ILE A 160 -16.06 23.74 0.30
C ILE A 160 -15.29 22.50 0.76
N ASP A 161 -15.88 21.66 1.62
CA ASP A 161 -15.24 20.41 2.07
C ASP A 161 -15.03 19.45 0.91
N HIS A 162 -16.05 19.28 0.05
CA HIS A 162 -15.93 18.48 -1.17
C HIS A 162 -14.83 19.02 -2.11
N LYS A 163 -14.71 20.34 -2.27
CA LYS A 163 -13.64 20.96 -3.09
C LYS A 163 -12.25 20.75 -2.48
N ILE A 164 -12.13 20.80 -1.15
CA ILE A 164 -10.88 20.52 -0.43
C ILE A 164 -10.48 19.07 -0.64
N ASP A 165 -11.42 18.14 -0.51
CA ASP A 165 -11.16 16.71 -0.73
C ASP A 165 -10.71 16.45 -2.17
N GLN A 166 -11.37 17.04 -3.17
CA GLN A 166 -10.96 16.94 -4.57
C GLN A 166 -9.54 17.46 -4.82
N ARG A 167 -9.18 18.63 -4.25
CA ARG A 167 -7.82 19.17 -4.33
C ARG A 167 -6.81 18.23 -3.69
N ASN A 168 -7.06 17.81 -2.45
CA ASN A 168 -6.14 16.98 -1.69
C ASN A 168 -5.95 15.61 -2.36
N PHE A 169 -7.02 15.05 -2.93
CA PHE A 169 -6.99 13.84 -3.74
C PHE A 169 -6.10 14.02 -4.98
N ALA A 170 -6.31 15.10 -5.75
CA ALA A 170 -5.50 15.39 -6.93
C ALA A 170 -4.01 15.57 -6.60
N ASP A 171 -3.71 16.22 -5.46
CA ASP A 171 -2.35 16.38 -4.96
C ASP A 171 -1.72 15.04 -4.57
N ALA A 172 -2.46 14.18 -3.87
CA ALA A 172 -2.02 12.84 -3.48
C ALA A 172 -1.76 11.95 -4.70
N MET A 173 -2.66 11.93 -5.67
CA MET A 173 -2.49 11.22 -6.94
C MET A 173 -1.26 11.72 -7.71
N SER A 174 -1.05 13.04 -7.77
CA SER A 174 0.11 13.63 -8.43
C SER A 174 1.43 13.24 -7.75
N ARG A 175 1.47 13.22 -6.41
CA ARG A 175 2.62 12.72 -5.64
C ARG A 175 2.87 11.23 -5.93
N GLY A 176 1.82 10.41 -5.95
CA GLY A 176 1.92 8.97 -6.22
C GLY A 176 2.52 8.68 -7.60
N LEU A 177 2.01 9.34 -8.64
CA LEU A 177 2.51 9.19 -10.00
C LEU A 177 3.95 9.70 -10.15
N ALA A 178 4.30 10.81 -9.52
CA ALA A 178 5.67 11.35 -9.55
C ALA A 178 6.66 10.41 -8.84
N ALA A 179 6.29 9.87 -7.68
CA ALA A 179 7.11 8.91 -6.94
C ALA A 179 7.29 7.61 -7.72
N LEU A 180 6.22 7.08 -8.33
CA LEU A 180 6.28 5.90 -9.19
C LEU A 180 7.22 6.12 -10.39
N SER A 181 7.15 7.28 -11.04
CA SER A 181 8.07 7.64 -12.13
C SER A 181 9.53 7.76 -11.69
N ASN A 182 9.79 8.04 -10.42
CA ASN A 182 11.13 8.13 -9.85
C ASN A 182 11.60 6.79 -9.23
N GLU A 183 10.83 5.70 -9.42
CA GLU A 183 11.07 4.38 -8.81
C GLU A 183 11.08 4.42 -7.27
N ASP A 184 10.51 5.46 -6.66
CA ASP A 184 10.30 5.55 -5.21
C ASP A 184 8.98 4.87 -4.85
N PHE A 185 9.00 3.54 -4.83
CA PHE A 185 7.81 2.72 -4.67
C PHE A 185 7.12 2.87 -3.31
N GLU A 186 7.89 3.12 -2.24
CA GLU A 186 7.31 3.33 -0.90
C GLU A 186 6.57 4.67 -0.84
N ALA A 187 7.18 5.75 -1.35
CA ALA A 187 6.51 7.05 -1.42
C ALA A 187 5.28 7.02 -2.35
N ALA A 188 5.36 6.28 -3.46
CA ALA A 188 4.24 6.11 -4.39
C ALA A 188 3.07 5.39 -3.70
N LYS A 189 3.36 4.29 -2.99
CA LYS A 189 2.36 3.54 -2.24
C LYS A 189 1.67 4.41 -1.19
N THR A 190 2.43 5.12 -0.35
CA THR A 190 1.86 6.01 0.67
C THR A 190 0.96 7.07 0.05
N ALA A 191 1.37 7.69 -1.06
CA ALA A 191 0.58 8.73 -1.70
C ALA A 191 -0.72 8.21 -2.34
N PHE A 192 -0.72 7.00 -2.91
CA PHE A 192 -1.95 6.38 -3.39
C PHE A 192 -2.86 5.91 -2.23
N GLU A 193 -2.30 5.41 -1.12
CA GLU A 193 -3.07 5.12 0.09
C GLU A 193 -3.74 6.37 0.67
N ASP A 194 -3.02 7.50 0.72
CA ASP A 194 -3.58 8.81 1.09
C ASP A 194 -4.75 9.19 0.18
N ALA A 195 -4.60 9.06 -1.14
CA ALA A 195 -5.66 9.36 -2.10
C ALA A 195 -6.90 8.47 -1.89
N ALA A 196 -6.70 7.17 -1.64
CA ALA A 196 -7.78 6.22 -1.35
C ALA A 196 -8.52 6.55 -0.02
N ASN A 197 -7.81 7.09 0.96
CA ASN A 197 -8.43 7.53 2.22
C ASN A 197 -9.28 8.80 2.04
N ILE A 198 -8.91 9.68 1.10
CA ILE A 198 -9.65 10.92 0.81
C ILE A 198 -10.93 10.62 0.01
N LEU A 199 -10.83 9.80 -1.06
CA LEU A 199 -11.97 9.38 -1.87
C LEU A 199 -12.03 7.86 -1.99
N PRO A 200 -12.66 7.14 -1.04
CA PRO A 200 -12.68 5.67 -1.01
C PRO A 200 -13.37 5.01 -2.19
N ASP A 201 -14.33 5.69 -2.82
CA ASP A 201 -15.10 5.16 -3.96
C ASP A 201 -14.39 5.37 -5.30
N SER A 202 -13.25 6.07 -5.32
CA SER A 202 -12.45 6.34 -6.52
C SER A 202 -11.60 5.10 -6.88
N PRO A 203 -11.68 4.58 -8.12
CA PRO A 203 -10.86 3.45 -8.57
C PRO A 203 -9.38 3.81 -8.82
N GLU A 204 -9.08 5.07 -9.11
CA GLU A 204 -7.76 5.52 -9.58
C GLU A 204 -6.60 5.23 -8.60
N PRO A 205 -6.74 5.42 -7.26
CA PRO A 205 -5.69 5.06 -6.32
C PRO A 205 -5.38 3.57 -6.31
N LYS A 206 -6.40 2.73 -6.50
CA LYS A 206 -6.23 1.28 -6.57
C LYS A 206 -5.42 0.88 -7.80
N ASP A 207 -5.74 1.45 -8.96
CA ASP A 207 -4.97 1.23 -10.18
C ASP A 207 -3.50 1.68 -10.02
N GLY A 208 -3.28 2.79 -9.31
CA GLY A 208 -1.94 3.26 -8.95
C GLY A 208 -1.18 2.27 -8.05
N LEU A 209 -1.83 1.72 -7.02
CA LEU A 209 -1.24 0.70 -6.15
C LEU A 209 -0.89 -0.58 -6.92
N GLU A 210 -1.76 -1.04 -7.82
CA GLU A 210 -1.48 -2.21 -8.67
C GLU A 210 -0.26 -1.95 -9.58
N GLN A 211 -0.10 -0.74 -10.12
CA GLN A 211 1.10 -0.36 -10.88
C GLN A 211 2.37 -0.37 -10.01
N VAL A 212 2.29 0.11 -8.77
CA VAL A 212 3.42 0.05 -7.82
C VAL A 212 3.82 -1.39 -7.55
N GLU A 213 2.85 -2.28 -7.28
CA GLU A 213 3.11 -3.70 -7.04
C GLU A 213 3.80 -4.38 -8.24
N GLN A 214 3.32 -4.11 -9.46
CA GLN A 214 3.94 -4.61 -10.68
C GLN A 214 5.36 -4.09 -10.87
N ALA A 215 5.60 -2.80 -10.60
CA ALA A 215 6.93 -2.20 -10.73
C ALA A 215 7.93 -2.78 -9.71
N VAL A 216 7.50 -2.98 -8.45
CA VAL A 216 8.31 -3.63 -7.40
C VAL A 216 8.66 -5.07 -7.79
N LEU A 217 7.68 -5.82 -8.31
CA LEU A 217 7.91 -7.18 -8.80
C LEU A 217 8.95 -7.20 -9.93
N MET A 218 8.81 -6.33 -10.92
CA MET A 218 9.75 -6.21 -12.03
C MET A 218 11.15 -5.85 -11.56
N GLN A 219 11.28 -4.90 -10.62
CA GLN A 219 12.58 -4.52 -10.05
C GLN A 219 13.25 -5.68 -9.33
N ARG A 220 12.47 -6.47 -8.56
CA ARG A 220 12.98 -7.67 -7.88
C ARG A 220 13.46 -8.71 -8.89
N VAL A 221 12.69 -8.95 -9.95
CA VAL A 221 13.05 -9.88 -11.04
C VAL A 221 14.34 -9.43 -11.73
N GLN A 222 14.51 -8.14 -12.04
CA GLN A 222 15.73 -7.63 -12.67
C GLN A 222 16.97 -7.80 -11.77
N ASN A 223 16.84 -7.47 -10.48
CA ASN A 223 17.94 -7.64 -9.52
C ASN A 223 18.37 -9.10 -9.39
N GLN A 224 17.42 -10.02 -9.27
CA GLN A 224 17.72 -11.45 -9.22
C GLN A 224 18.29 -11.97 -10.55
N ARG A 225 17.83 -11.44 -11.69
CA ARG A 225 18.37 -11.81 -13.01
C ARG A 225 19.84 -11.41 -13.15
N GLU A 226 20.20 -10.21 -12.71
CA GLU A 226 21.59 -9.74 -12.72
C GLU A 226 22.46 -10.59 -11.77
N GLN A 227 21.94 -10.97 -10.60
CA GLN A 227 22.62 -11.91 -9.71
C GLN A 227 22.83 -13.28 -10.36
N ALA A 228 21.79 -13.85 -11.00
CA ALA A 228 21.88 -15.13 -11.70
C ALA A 228 22.93 -15.09 -12.81
N LYS A 229 22.99 -13.99 -13.58
CA LYS A 229 24.01 -13.78 -14.61
C LYS A 229 25.42 -13.77 -14.04
N ARG A 230 25.67 -13.06 -12.93
CA ARG A 230 26.98 -13.08 -12.25
C ARG A 230 27.38 -14.47 -11.78
N LEU A 231 26.42 -15.28 -11.32
CA LEU A 231 26.67 -16.67 -10.92
C LEU A 231 27.00 -17.56 -12.12
N VAL A 232 26.33 -17.35 -13.25
CA VAL A 232 26.67 -18.01 -14.52
C VAL A 232 28.09 -17.63 -14.97
N ASP A 233 28.43 -16.34 -14.93
CA ASP A 233 29.76 -15.84 -15.31
C ASP A 233 30.87 -16.38 -14.38
N ALA A 234 30.56 -16.61 -13.11
CA ALA A 234 31.44 -17.24 -12.12
C ALA A 234 31.45 -18.79 -12.18
N GLU A 235 30.70 -19.39 -13.10
CA GLU A 235 30.47 -20.84 -13.22
C GLU A 235 29.94 -21.50 -11.92
N ASP A 236 29.26 -20.73 -11.06
CA ASP A 236 28.49 -21.28 -9.95
C ASP A 236 27.09 -21.69 -10.42
N TRP A 237 27.05 -22.79 -11.16
CA TRP A 237 25.81 -23.31 -11.74
C TRP A 237 24.78 -23.73 -10.69
N LYS A 238 25.22 -24.16 -9.50
CA LYS A 238 24.31 -24.49 -8.39
C LYS A 238 23.67 -23.22 -7.82
N GLY A 239 24.46 -22.17 -7.62
CA GLY A 239 23.96 -20.86 -7.23
C GLY A 239 23.02 -20.27 -8.28
N ALA A 240 23.43 -20.29 -9.55
CA ALA A 240 22.64 -19.78 -10.67
C ALA A 240 21.28 -20.49 -10.77
N LYS A 241 21.25 -21.82 -10.64
CA LYS A 241 19.99 -22.58 -10.62
C LYS A 241 19.03 -22.08 -9.54
N ARG A 242 19.51 -21.94 -8.29
CA ARG A 242 18.69 -21.42 -7.18
C ARG A 242 18.20 -20.00 -7.44
N ALA A 243 19.04 -19.15 -8.04
CA ALA A 243 18.64 -17.79 -8.39
C ALA A 243 17.53 -17.77 -9.45
N TYR A 244 17.59 -18.63 -10.47
CA TYR A 244 16.53 -18.75 -11.46
C TYR A 244 15.26 -19.41 -10.90
N GLU A 245 15.37 -20.39 -10.02
CA GLU A 245 14.23 -20.97 -9.28
C GLU A 245 13.52 -19.88 -8.47
N ALA A 246 14.27 -19.04 -7.76
CA ALA A 246 13.69 -17.92 -7.00
C ALA A 246 12.98 -16.88 -7.90
N ILE A 247 13.41 -16.70 -9.15
CA ILE A 247 12.70 -15.86 -10.13
C ILE A 247 11.42 -16.55 -10.60
N ALA A 248 11.47 -17.85 -10.86
CA ALA A 248 10.29 -18.62 -11.28
C ALA A 248 9.22 -18.71 -10.18
N ASP A 249 9.61 -18.66 -8.91
CA ASP A 249 8.70 -18.55 -7.76
C ASP A 249 7.97 -17.20 -7.72
N LEU A 250 8.56 -16.13 -8.28
CA LEU A 250 7.91 -14.82 -8.43
C LEU A 250 6.93 -14.82 -9.59
N ASP A 251 7.34 -15.36 -10.74
CA ASP A 251 6.49 -15.53 -11.91
C ASP A 251 6.97 -16.72 -12.77
N ALA A 252 6.18 -17.79 -12.75
CA ALA A 252 6.46 -19.03 -13.47
C ALA A 252 6.35 -18.91 -15.00
N THR A 253 5.78 -17.82 -15.51
CA THR A 253 5.63 -17.56 -16.95
C THR A 253 6.90 -17.00 -17.59
N LEU A 254 7.87 -16.56 -16.78
CA LEU A 254 9.13 -15.98 -17.26
C LEU A 254 10.03 -17.02 -17.93
N LEU A 255 10.04 -17.01 -19.28
CA LEU A 255 10.77 -17.97 -20.10
C LEU A 255 12.27 -18.02 -19.76
N PHE A 256 12.91 -16.87 -19.58
CA PHE A 256 14.34 -16.80 -19.31
C PHE A 256 14.73 -17.49 -17.99
N ALA A 257 13.83 -17.52 -17.00
CA ALA A 257 14.09 -18.21 -15.73
C ALA A 257 14.06 -19.72 -15.96
N ARG A 258 13.07 -20.23 -16.70
CA ARG A 258 12.96 -21.65 -17.07
C ARG A 258 14.16 -22.13 -17.88
N GLU A 259 14.56 -21.37 -18.89
CA GLU A 259 15.76 -21.65 -19.70
C GLU A 259 17.03 -21.64 -18.84
N GLY A 260 17.14 -20.68 -17.91
CA GLY A 260 18.25 -20.60 -16.97
C GLY A 260 18.35 -21.81 -16.04
N ILE A 261 17.22 -22.30 -15.52
CA ILE A 261 17.15 -23.53 -14.70
C ILE A 261 17.60 -24.74 -15.51
N GLU A 262 17.11 -24.89 -16.74
CA GLU A 262 17.47 -26.01 -17.62
C GLU A 262 18.96 -25.99 -17.94
N GLN A 263 19.49 -24.82 -18.33
CA GLN A 263 20.91 -24.63 -18.64
C GLN A 263 21.78 -24.95 -17.42
N ALA A 264 21.44 -24.41 -16.25
CA ALA A 264 22.19 -24.65 -15.02
C ALA A 264 22.15 -26.12 -14.60
N THR A 265 21.00 -26.79 -14.75
CA THR A 265 20.86 -28.22 -14.46
C THR A 265 21.75 -29.07 -15.37
N SER A 266 21.68 -28.82 -16.69
CA SER A 266 22.53 -29.50 -17.68
C SER A 266 24.03 -29.35 -17.35
N ARG A 267 24.44 -28.17 -16.87
CA ARG A 267 25.82 -27.88 -16.47
C ARG A 267 26.24 -28.60 -15.19
N ILE A 268 25.37 -28.65 -14.20
CA ILE A 268 25.60 -29.39 -12.95
C ILE A 268 25.79 -30.88 -13.26
N ASP A 269 24.93 -31.45 -14.10
CA ASP A 269 24.97 -32.87 -14.46
C ASP A 269 26.21 -33.21 -15.30
N LEU A 270 26.57 -32.36 -16.25
CA LEU A 270 27.81 -32.51 -17.01
C LEU A 270 29.05 -32.47 -16.11
N ALA A 271 29.12 -31.51 -15.19
CA ALA A 271 30.22 -31.40 -14.24
C ALA A 271 30.31 -32.64 -13.32
N ALA A 272 29.18 -33.16 -12.85
CA ALA A 272 29.14 -34.37 -12.02
C ALA A 272 29.63 -35.61 -12.79
N ARG A 273 29.25 -35.76 -14.07
CA ARG A 273 29.73 -36.85 -14.92
C ARG A 273 31.24 -36.76 -15.18
N LEU A 274 31.78 -35.56 -15.40
CA LEU A 274 33.23 -35.35 -15.51
C LEU A 274 33.94 -35.72 -14.19
N ASP A 275 33.42 -35.26 -13.05
CA ASP A 275 34.00 -35.51 -11.74
C ASP A 275 34.01 -37.00 -11.38
N ARG A 276 32.99 -37.77 -11.76
CA ARG A 276 32.96 -39.23 -11.57
C ARG A 276 34.22 -39.90 -12.13
N TYR A 277 34.61 -39.58 -13.36
CA TYR A 277 35.78 -40.19 -14.00
C TYR A 277 37.11 -39.57 -13.57
N ILE A 278 37.12 -38.29 -13.19
CA ILE A 278 38.32 -37.62 -12.67
C ILE A 278 38.69 -38.14 -11.28
N GLN A 279 37.68 -38.40 -10.43
CA GLN A 279 37.86 -38.88 -9.06
C GLN A 279 38.05 -40.40 -9.00
N HIS A 280 37.46 -41.16 -9.95
CA HIS A 280 37.60 -42.62 -10.02
C HIS A 280 38.07 -43.08 -11.42
N PRO A 281 39.35 -42.84 -11.78
CA PRO A 281 39.85 -43.19 -13.11
C PRO A 281 39.81 -44.69 -13.42
N ALA A 282 39.91 -45.54 -12.39
CA ALA A 282 39.88 -47.00 -12.50
C ALA A 282 38.61 -47.56 -13.15
N LEU A 283 37.49 -46.83 -13.10
CA LEU A 283 36.25 -47.21 -13.79
C LEU A 283 36.49 -47.40 -15.30
N MET A 284 37.40 -46.64 -15.89
CA MET A 284 37.70 -46.67 -17.32
C MET A 284 38.52 -47.90 -17.77
N ALA A 285 38.85 -48.82 -16.87
CA ALA A 285 39.38 -50.14 -17.25
C ALA A 285 38.33 -50.99 -17.99
N ALA A 286 37.04 -50.77 -17.72
CA ALA A 286 35.95 -51.40 -18.45
C ALA A 286 35.67 -50.66 -19.78
N ASP A 287 35.35 -51.40 -20.84
CA ASP A 287 35.19 -50.86 -22.19
C ASP A 287 33.99 -49.90 -22.33
N ASP A 288 32.89 -50.22 -21.65
CA ASP A 288 31.67 -49.41 -21.60
C ASP A 288 31.89 -48.10 -20.84
N GLU A 289 32.56 -48.14 -19.69
CA GLU A 289 32.91 -46.94 -18.91
C GLU A 289 33.92 -46.05 -19.64
N LEU A 290 34.91 -46.62 -20.32
CA LEU A 290 35.83 -45.83 -21.17
C LEU A 290 35.08 -45.16 -22.33
N SER A 291 34.13 -45.86 -22.94
CA SER A 291 33.30 -45.31 -24.02
C SER A 291 32.39 -44.18 -23.51
N ALA A 292 31.80 -44.35 -22.33
CA ALA A 292 30.98 -43.33 -21.67
C ALA A 292 31.80 -42.10 -21.24
N ALA A 293 33.03 -42.30 -20.74
CA ALA A 293 33.96 -41.22 -20.43
C ALA A 293 34.35 -40.41 -21.68
N LYS A 294 34.68 -41.09 -22.79
CA LYS A 294 34.97 -40.44 -24.08
C LYS A 294 33.76 -39.65 -24.59
N LYS A 295 32.55 -40.19 -24.49
CA LYS A 295 31.33 -39.47 -24.88
C LYS A 295 31.12 -38.22 -24.02
N THR A 296 31.29 -38.34 -22.70
CA THR A 296 31.19 -37.22 -21.75
C THR A 296 32.22 -36.14 -22.06
N LEU A 297 33.46 -36.51 -22.40
CA LEU A 297 34.50 -35.57 -22.83
C LEU A 297 34.10 -34.81 -24.10
N VAL A 298 33.54 -35.49 -25.10
CA VAL A 298 33.05 -34.86 -26.34
C VAL A 298 31.90 -33.90 -26.06
N GLU A 299 30.93 -34.30 -25.24
CA GLU A 299 29.83 -33.43 -24.80
C GLU A 299 30.37 -32.18 -24.09
N ALA A 300 31.30 -32.34 -23.15
CA ALA A 300 31.90 -31.24 -22.41
C ALA A 300 32.71 -30.28 -23.29
N THR A 301 33.41 -30.80 -24.30
CA THR A 301 34.17 -29.98 -25.26
C THR A 301 33.25 -29.17 -26.18
N ARG A 302 32.02 -29.64 -26.41
CA ARG A 302 31.01 -28.96 -27.23
C ARG A 302 30.14 -27.97 -26.45
N ALA A 303 30.15 -28.04 -25.12
CA ALA A 303 29.34 -27.18 -24.27
C ALA A 303 29.80 -25.70 -24.35
N LYS A 304 28.90 -24.78 -24.71
CA LYS A 304 29.18 -23.34 -24.81
C LYS A 304 28.35 -22.51 -23.82
N PRO A 305 28.94 -21.48 -23.17
CA PRO A 305 30.39 -21.21 -23.08
C PRO A 305 31.10 -22.32 -22.31
N GLN A 306 32.33 -22.68 -22.65
CA GLN A 306 32.99 -23.80 -21.94
C GLN A 306 33.27 -23.40 -20.48
N GLY A 307 33.91 -22.25 -20.28
CA GLY A 307 34.35 -21.82 -18.95
C GLY A 307 35.66 -22.48 -18.54
N ASP A 308 36.43 -21.82 -17.68
CA ASP A 308 37.73 -22.28 -17.21
C ASP A 308 37.61 -23.55 -16.36
N ARG A 309 36.59 -23.67 -15.50
CA ARG A 309 36.46 -24.85 -14.62
C ARG A 309 36.12 -26.11 -15.42
N ILE A 310 35.25 -26.01 -16.42
CA ILE A 310 34.95 -27.12 -17.33
C ILE A 310 36.15 -27.42 -18.23
N LYS A 311 36.85 -26.39 -18.73
CA LYS A 311 38.06 -26.58 -19.53
C LYS A 311 39.14 -27.36 -18.77
N ASP A 312 39.35 -27.04 -17.50
CA ASP A 312 40.29 -27.79 -16.64
C ASP A 312 39.86 -29.24 -16.45
N LYS A 313 38.57 -29.50 -16.20
CA LYS A 313 38.02 -30.86 -16.10
C LYS A 313 38.16 -31.64 -17.41
N VAL A 314 37.91 -30.99 -18.55
CA VAL A 314 38.09 -31.56 -19.90
C VAL A 314 39.55 -31.96 -20.11
N ASN A 315 40.50 -31.09 -19.81
CA ASN A 315 41.92 -31.40 -19.95
C ASN A 315 42.34 -32.57 -19.06
N ARG A 316 41.90 -32.57 -17.80
CA ARG A 316 42.24 -33.64 -16.85
C ARG A 316 41.65 -34.98 -17.26
N LEU A 317 40.38 -35.02 -17.68
CA LEU A 317 39.76 -36.25 -18.15
C LEU A 317 40.41 -36.75 -19.46
N ALA A 318 40.76 -35.85 -20.38
CA ALA A 318 41.46 -36.23 -21.61
C ALA A 318 42.80 -36.92 -21.32
N SER A 319 43.59 -36.40 -20.38
CA SER A 319 44.85 -37.04 -19.94
C SER A 319 44.62 -38.41 -19.33
N LEU A 320 43.60 -38.55 -18.46
CA LEU A 320 43.27 -39.84 -17.84
C LEU A 320 42.81 -40.88 -18.88
N ILE A 321 41.99 -40.47 -19.85
CA ILE A 321 41.54 -41.34 -20.96
C ILE A 321 42.73 -41.80 -21.81
N ALA A 322 43.70 -40.93 -22.08
CA ALA A 322 44.90 -41.28 -22.85
C ALA A 322 45.76 -42.33 -22.13
N MET A 323 45.79 -42.29 -20.79
CA MET A 323 46.56 -43.23 -19.96
C MET A 323 45.81 -44.53 -19.63
N ALA A 324 44.47 -44.55 -19.73
CA ALA A 324 43.63 -45.66 -19.27
C ALA A 324 43.92 -47.02 -19.92
N ARG A 325 44.58 -47.05 -21.09
CA ARG A 325 44.92 -48.29 -21.82
C ARG A 325 46.42 -48.49 -22.03
N ILE A 326 47.24 -47.68 -21.40
CA ILE A 326 48.70 -47.86 -21.41
C ILE A 326 49.02 -48.84 -20.28
N PRO A 327 49.48 -50.07 -20.57
CA PRO A 327 49.85 -51.01 -19.52
C PRO A 327 50.96 -50.44 -18.64
N VAL A 328 50.85 -50.66 -17.34
CA VAL A 328 51.85 -50.33 -16.33
C VAL A 328 52.43 -51.63 -15.82
N THR A 329 53.76 -51.72 -15.80
CA THR A 329 54.46 -52.89 -15.28
C THR A 329 54.42 -52.87 -13.75
N VAL A 330 53.92 -53.95 -13.16
CA VAL A 330 53.86 -54.17 -11.71
C VAL A 330 54.75 -55.35 -11.35
N GLU A 331 55.68 -55.15 -10.41
CA GLU A 331 56.50 -56.23 -9.88
C GLU A 331 55.76 -56.93 -8.73
N LEU A 332 55.42 -58.21 -8.90
CA LEU A 332 54.84 -59.06 -7.85
C LEU A 332 55.92 -59.90 -7.20
N LYS A 333 55.97 -59.91 -5.86
CA LYS A 333 56.90 -60.70 -5.07
C LYS A 333 56.17 -61.61 -4.09
N SER A 334 56.69 -62.82 -3.89
CA SER A 334 56.13 -63.79 -2.94
C SER A 334 57.24 -64.67 -2.33
N ASP A 335 56.88 -65.69 -1.56
CA ASP A 335 57.81 -66.55 -0.80
C ASP A 335 58.13 -67.89 -1.49
N ASN A 336 57.79 -68.01 -2.79
CA ASN A 336 57.86 -69.23 -3.58
C ASN A 336 57.08 -70.45 -2.99
N ALA A 337 56.23 -70.22 -1.98
CA ALA A 337 55.39 -71.24 -1.34
C ALA A 337 53.90 -70.90 -1.40
N THR A 338 53.56 -69.62 -1.45
CA THR A 338 52.21 -69.08 -1.62
C THR A 338 51.80 -69.09 -3.09
N ASP A 339 50.60 -69.58 -3.38
CA ASP A 339 50.01 -69.53 -4.72
C ASP A 339 49.33 -68.18 -4.93
N VAL A 340 49.79 -67.39 -5.89
CA VAL A 340 49.34 -66.00 -6.11
C VAL A 340 48.43 -65.92 -7.33
N THR A 341 47.27 -65.29 -7.15
CA THR A 341 46.29 -65.02 -8.21
C THR A 341 45.92 -63.53 -8.20
N ILE A 342 45.91 -62.90 -9.37
CA ILE A 342 45.28 -61.58 -9.53
C ILE A 342 43.91 -61.80 -10.17
N TYR A 343 42.85 -61.40 -9.46
CA TYR A 343 41.49 -61.54 -9.97
C TYR A 343 41.30 -60.80 -11.30
N ARG A 344 40.59 -61.44 -12.24
CA ARG A 344 40.31 -60.95 -13.60
C ARG A 344 41.54 -60.79 -14.51
N VAL A 345 42.72 -61.20 -14.07
CA VAL A 345 43.94 -61.20 -14.88
C VAL A 345 44.43 -62.63 -15.10
N GLY A 346 44.66 -63.39 -14.01
CA GLY A 346 45.13 -64.76 -14.12
C GLY A 346 45.77 -65.31 -12.84
N GLU A 347 46.11 -66.60 -12.90
CA GLU A 347 46.85 -67.32 -11.87
C GLU A 347 48.35 -67.29 -12.17
N PHE A 348 49.15 -66.92 -11.18
CA PHE A 348 50.60 -66.75 -11.32
C PHE A 348 51.38 -67.86 -10.61
N GLY A 349 50.72 -68.66 -9.77
CA GLY A 349 51.31 -69.79 -9.07
C GLY A 349 52.29 -69.35 -7.98
N ARG A 350 53.25 -70.21 -7.67
CA ARG A 350 54.33 -69.92 -6.72
C ARG A 350 55.45 -69.17 -7.42
N ILE A 351 55.72 -67.96 -6.94
CA ILE A 351 56.71 -67.05 -7.52
C ILE A 351 57.64 -66.51 -6.45
N ASP A 352 58.84 -66.12 -6.87
CA ASP A 352 59.76 -65.30 -6.06
C ASP A 352 59.62 -63.81 -6.45
N SER A 353 59.84 -63.50 -7.74
CA SER A 353 59.47 -62.23 -8.37
C SER A 353 58.93 -62.46 -9.78
N ARG A 354 57.91 -61.69 -10.18
CA ARG A 354 57.35 -61.70 -11.55
C ARG A 354 56.81 -60.32 -11.92
N SER A 355 57.22 -59.81 -13.08
CA SER A 355 56.64 -58.60 -13.67
C SER A 355 55.35 -58.94 -14.40
N VAL A 356 54.30 -58.15 -14.16
CA VAL A 356 52.99 -58.27 -14.80
C VAL A 356 52.59 -56.92 -15.38
N GLU A 357 52.18 -56.89 -16.63
CA GLU A 357 51.63 -55.69 -17.25
C GLU A 357 50.13 -55.61 -16.98
N LEU A 358 49.70 -54.55 -16.30
CA LEU A 358 48.31 -54.31 -15.94
C LEU A 358 47.90 -52.93 -16.46
N ILE A 359 46.71 -52.82 -17.05
CA ILE A 359 46.15 -51.51 -17.36
C ILE A 359 45.76 -50.79 -16.05
N PRO A 360 45.74 -49.45 -16.01
CA PRO A 360 45.25 -48.73 -14.84
C PRO A 360 43.84 -49.18 -14.44
N GLY A 361 43.64 -49.48 -13.16
CA GLY A 361 42.43 -50.10 -12.65
C GLY A 361 42.60 -50.60 -11.21
N ASP A 362 41.50 -51.10 -10.64
CA ASP A 362 41.49 -51.70 -9.31
C ASP A 362 41.63 -53.21 -9.42
N TYR A 363 42.61 -53.76 -8.70
CA TYR A 363 42.93 -55.19 -8.71
C TYR A 363 42.91 -55.75 -7.29
N THR A 364 42.42 -56.97 -7.16
CA THR A 364 42.53 -57.74 -5.92
C THR A 364 43.46 -58.91 -6.17
N ILE A 365 44.51 -58.98 -5.37
CA ILE A 365 45.55 -60.00 -5.42
C ILE A 365 45.35 -60.92 -4.21
N VAL A 366 45.26 -62.22 -4.44
CA VAL A 366 45.05 -63.22 -3.38
C VAL A 366 46.19 -64.21 -3.37
N GLY A 367 46.75 -64.42 -2.17
CA GLY A 367 47.67 -65.50 -1.87
C GLY A 367 46.93 -66.64 -1.15
N LYS A 368 47.11 -67.87 -1.63
CA LYS A 368 46.59 -69.08 -0.99
C LYS A 368 47.71 -70.08 -0.70
N ARG A 369 47.68 -70.67 0.49
CA ARG A 369 48.64 -71.70 0.88
C ARG A 369 47.99 -72.70 1.83
N ARG A 370 48.09 -74.00 1.50
CA ARG A 370 47.49 -75.07 2.31
C ARG A 370 48.05 -75.05 3.74
N GLY A 371 47.15 -74.98 4.73
CA GLY A 371 47.50 -74.92 6.15
C GLY A 371 47.87 -73.52 6.65
N TYR A 372 47.63 -72.48 5.84
CA TYR A 372 47.85 -71.09 6.19
C TYR A 372 46.61 -70.26 5.85
N ARG A 373 46.49 -69.09 6.47
CA ARG A 373 45.43 -68.12 6.19
C ARG A 373 45.69 -67.42 4.85
N ASP A 374 44.65 -67.34 4.02
CA ASP A 374 44.69 -66.61 2.76
C ASP A 374 44.93 -65.10 3.02
N VAL A 375 45.70 -64.47 2.15
CA VAL A 375 46.00 -63.03 2.20
C VAL A 375 45.40 -62.35 0.98
N GLN A 376 44.77 -61.19 1.19
CA GLN A 376 44.23 -60.35 0.14
C GLN A 376 44.94 -58.98 0.17
N VAL A 377 45.38 -58.52 -0.99
CA VAL A 377 45.96 -57.18 -1.19
C VAL A 377 45.19 -56.49 -2.31
N ASP A 378 44.64 -55.32 -2.01
CA ASP A 378 44.00 -54.48 -3.01
C ASP A 378 45.03 -53.50 -3.59
N LEU A 379 45.03 -53.36 -4.91
CA LEU A 379 45.94 -52.53 -5.68
C LEU A 379 45.14 -51.57 -6.56
N GLU A 380 45.21 -50.28 -6.23
CA GLU A 380 44.73 -49.20 -7.11
C GLU A 380 45.89 -48.79 -8.04
N LEU A 381 45.80 -49.17 -9.30
CA LEU A 381 46.83 -48.89 -10.30
C LEU A 381 46.47 -47.66 -11.12
N ARG A 382 47.32 -46.63 -11.09
CA ARG A 382 47.14 -45.39 -11.85
C ARG A 382 48.12 -45.30 -13.02
N GLY A 383 47.63 -44.82 -14.16
CA GLY A 383 48.47 -44.63 -15.35
C GLY A 383 49.52 -43.55 -15.15
N GLY A 384 50.70 -43.74 -15.75
CA GLY A 384 51.80 -42.77 -15.72
C GLY A 384 52.66 -42.78 -14.45
N HIS A 385 52.38 -43.67 -13.49
CA HIS A 385 53.19 -43.88 -12.29
C HIS A 385 53.60 -45.34 -12.19
N GLU A 386 54.90 -45.61 -11.98
CA GLU A 386 55.37 -46.96 -11.64
C GLU A 386 55.00 -47.27 -10.19
N PRO A 387 54.22 -48.34 -9.93
CA PRO A 387 53.87 -48.72 -8.56
C PRO A 387 55.07 -49.36 -7.86
N ASN A 388 55.08 -49.27 -6.54
CA ASN A 388 56.03 -50.04 -5.73
C ASN A 388 55.79 -51.55 -5.93
N PRO A 389 56.84 -52.39 -5.80
CA PRO A 389 56.68 -53.84 -5.83
C PRO A 389 55.66 -54.31 -4.80
N ILE A 390 54.75 -55.19 -5.21
CA ILE A 390 53.68 -55.71 -4.36
C ILE A 390 54.09 -57.06 -3.81
N TYR A 391 54.12 -57.18 -2.49
CA TYR A 391 54.48 -58.42 -1.80
C TYR A 391 53.23 -59.14 -1.27
N VAL A 392 53.05 -60.42 -1.64
CA VAL A 392 51.90 -61.24 -1.22
C VAL A 392 52.41 -62.60 -0.74
N SER A 393 52.29 -62.90 0.55
CA SER A 393 52.67 -64.21 1.12
C SER A 393 51.77 -64.60 2.29
N CYS A 394 51.46 -65.89 2.40
CA CYS A 394 50.71 -66.47 3.51
C CYS A 394 51.66 -66.83 4.66
N THR A 395 51.68 -66.03 5.73
CA THR A 395 52.60 -66.19 6.87
C THR A 395 51.96 -66.76 8.13
N GLU A 396 50.63 -66.63 8.29
CA GLU A 396 49.88 -67.13 9.45
C GLU A 396 49.40 -68.57 9.24
N LYS A 397 49.82 -69.50 10.10
CA LYS A 397 49.45 -70.93 10.03
C LYS A 397 48.09 -71.18 10.72
N ILE A 398 47.26 -72.04 10.12
CA ILE A 398 45.95 -72.46 10.65
C ILE A 398 46.09 -73.71 11.53
#